data_AF-A0A0F9NT58-F1
#
_entry.id   AF-A0A0F9NT58-F1
#
_cell.length_a   1.000
_cell.length_b   1.000
_cell.length_c   1.000
_cell.angle_alpha   90.00
_cell.angle_beta   90.00
_cell.angle_gamma   90.00
#
_symmetry.space_group_name_H-M   'P 1'
#
loop_
_entity.id
_entity.type
_entity.pdbx_description
1 polymer ?
#
loop_
_entity_poly.entity_id
_entity_poly.type
_entity_poly.pdbx_seq_one_letter_code
_entity_poly.pdbx_strand_id
1 'polypeptide(L)' 'MLGNIIGGFIVILVGTALLPTVAQQVGIAQADGNVTGASDTLVGLTTLFFSLAIATSAIGIAAQGLRQAGLV' A
#
# COMPACT_ATOMS: atom_id res chain seq x y z
N MET A 1 -13.43 -16.80 9.08
CA MET A 1 -13.90 -15.67 9.92
C MET A 1 -12.72 -14.88 10.47
N LEU A 2 -12.11 -15.26 11.59
CA LEU A 2 -11.04 -14.47 12.24
C LEU A 2 -9.77 -14.33 11.37
N GLY A 3 -9.41 -15.37 10.62
CA GLY A 3 -8.23 -15.37 9.74
C GLY A 3 -8.25 -14.28 8.66
N ASN A 4 -9.43 -13.91 8.13
CA ASN A 4 -9.54 -12.85 7.12
C ASN A 4 -9.46 -11.46 7.77
N ILE A 5 -10.06 -11.27 8.95
CA ILE A 5 -9.95 -9.99 9.68
C ILE A 5 -8.49 -9.74 10.08
N ILE A 6 -7.83 -10.76 10.64
CA ILE A 6 -6.40 -10.70 11.00
C ILE A 6 -5.54 -10.56 9.73
N GLY A 7 -5.90 -11.22 8.63
CA GLY A 7 -5.22 -11.07 7.34
C GLY A 7 -5.21 -9.64 6.85
N GLY A 8 -6.36 -8.94 6.90
CA GLY A 8 -6.42 -7.52 6.55
C GLY A 8 -5.53 -6.64 7.45
N PHE A 9 -5.50 -6.91 8.75
CA PHE A 9 -4.60 -6.21 9.69
C PHE A 9 -3.12 -6.44 9.37
N ILE A 10 -2.72 -7.68 9.08
CA ILE A 10 -1.33 -8.02 8.72
C ILE A 10 -0.90 -7.28 7.45
N VAL A 11 -1.77 -7.17 6.45
CA VAL A 11 -1.48 -6.44 5.21
C VAL A 11 -1.19 -4.96 5.50
N ILE A 12 -1.95 -4.30 6.39
CA ILE A 12 -1.66 -2.91 6.81
C ILE A 12 -0.32 -2.84 7.54
N LEU A 13 -0.08 -3.73 8.51
CA LEU A 13 1.13 -3.69 9.33
C LEU A 13 2.39 -3.92 8.48
N VAL A 14 2.40 -4.94 7.64
CA VAL A 14 3.53 -5.24 6.76
C VAL A 14 3.67 -4.15 5.68
N GLY A 15 2.56 -3.71 5.08
CA GLY A 15 2.57 -2.67 4.06
C GLY A 15 3.12 -1.33 4.57
N THR A 16 2.71 -0.91 5.76
CA THR A 16 3.22 0.32 6.39
C THR A 16 4.67 0.19 6.83
N ALA A 17 5.13 -0.99 7.27
CA ALA A 17 6.53 -1.24 7.57
C ALA A 17 7.44 -1.17 6.32
N LEU A 18 6.92 -1.54 5.15
CA LEU A 18 7.65 -1.48 3.87
C LEU A 18 7.62 -0.09 3.21
N LEU A 19 6.73 0.80 3.65
CA LEU A 19 6.53 2.13 3.06
C LEU A 19 7.81 2.99 3.05
N PRO A 20 8.63 3.05 4.11
CA PRO A 20 9.89 3.82 4.08
C PRO A 20 10.86 3.31 3.02
N THR A 21 10.95 2.00 2.84
CA THR A 21 11.82 1.38 1.83
C THR A 21 11.36 1.77 0.42
N VAL A 22 10.06 1.73 0.15
CA VAL A 22 9.50 2.17 -1.14
C VAL A 22 9.78 3.66 -1.36
N ALA A 23 9.50 4.50 -0.37
CA ALA A 23 9.73 5.94 -0.46
C ALA A 23 11.22 6.26 -0.73
N GLN A 24 12.14 5.52 -0.11
CA GLN A 24 13.58 5.68 -0.37
C GLN A 24 13.95 5.32 -1.81
N GLN A 25 13.43 4.21 -2.35
CA GLN A 25 13.68 3.82 -3.74
C GLN A 25 13.12 4.85 -4.73
N VAL A 26 11.95 5.41 -4.43
CA VAL A 26 11.35 6.50 -5.20
C VAL A 26 12.25 7.73 -5.18
N GLY A 27 12.75 8.14 -4.00
CA GLY A 27 13.68 9.26 -3.88
C GLY A 27 14.98 9.07 -4.66
N ILE A 28 15.52 7.84 -4.71
CA ILE A 28 16.70 7.52 -5.53
C ILE A 28 16.37 7.65 -7.02
N ALA A 29 15.21 7.16 -7.46
CA ALA A 29 14.79 7.25 -8.85
C ALA A 29 14.53 8.70 -9.30
N GLN A 30 13.97 9.54 -8.42
CA GLN A 30 13.78 10.97 -8.70
C GLN A 30 15.10 11.76 -8.71
N ALA A 31 16.11 11.29 -7.97
CA ALA A 31 17.44 11.88 -8.00
C ALA A 31 18.24 11.51 -9.27
N ASP A 32 17.77 10.55 -10.06
CA ASP A 32 18.36 10.22 -11.36
C ASP A 32 18.04 11.34 -12.36
N GLY A 33 19.09 11.98 -12.91
CA GLY A 33 18.97 13.06 -13.89
C GLY A 33 18.28 12.67 -15.20
N ASN A 34 18.01 11.38 -15.42
CA ASN A 34 17.24 10.88 -16.56
C ASN A 34 15.72 10.87 -16.32
N VAL A 35 15.26 10.99 -15.08
CA VAL A 35 13.83 11.05 -14.72
C VAL A 35 13.45 12.52 -14.56
N THR A 36 12.75 13.08 -15.54
CA THR A 36 12.45 14.52 -15.59
C THR A 36 11.02 14.83 -16.02
N GLY A 37 10.58 16.06 -15.71
CA GLY A 37 9.27 16.58 -16.11
C GLY A 37 8.10 15.71 -15.61
N ALA A 38 7.22 15.30 -16.51
CA ALA A 38 6.06 14.49 -16.16
C ALA A 38 6.43 13.11 -15.57
N SER A 39 7.59 12.55 -15.97
CA SER A 39 8.03 11.24 -15.45
C SER A 39 8.42 11.31 -13.97
N ASP A 40 9.07 12.39 -13.54
CA ASP A 40 9.41 12.64 -12.13
C ASP A 40 8.16 12.73 -11.25
N THR A 41 7.13 13.43 -11.73
CA THR A 41 5.84 13.50 -11.02
C THR A 41 5.19 12.12 -10.88
N LEU A 42 5.17 11.32 -11.95
CA LEU A 42 4.61 9.96 -11.90
C LEU A 42 5.38 9.06 -10.95
N VAL A 43 6.71 9.16 -10.92
CA VAL A 43 7.56 8.43 -9.97
C VAL A 43 7.24 8.85 -8.53
N GLY A 44 7.12 10.15 -8.24
CA GLY A 44 6.73 10.63 -6.90
C GLY A 44 5.37 10.10 -6.41
N LEU A 45 4.39 9.98 -7.31
CA LEU A 45 3.06 9.44 -6.99
C LEU A 45 3.06 7.95 -6.65
N THR A 46 4.09 7.18 -7.02
CA THR A 46 4.14 5.73 -6.76
C THR A 46 4.05 5.39 -5.27
N THR A 47 4.62 6.22 -4.38
CA THR A 47 4.51 6.03 -2.93
C THR A 47 3.06 6.14 -2.45
N LEU A 48 2.28 7.05 -3.03
CA LEU A 48 0.86 7.21 -2.74
C LEU A 48 0.03 6.06 -3.32
N PHE A 49 0.34 5.60 -4.53
CA PHE A 49 -0.34 4.43 -5.09
C PHE A 49 -0.04 3.15 -4.30
N PHE A 50 1.19 3.00 -3.79
CA PHE A 50 1.55 1.90 -2.91
C PHE A 50 0.74 1.91 -1.61
N SER A 51 0.64 3.06 -0.93
CA SER A 51 -0.16 3.16 0.30
C SER A 51 -1.65 2.93 0.05
N LEU A 52 -2.18 3.41 -1.07
CA LEU A 52 -3.57 3.18 -1.46
C LEU A 52 -3.84 1.70 -1.80
N ALA A 53 -2.90 1.02 -2.45
CA ALA A 53 -2.99 -0.41 -2.74
C ALA A 53 -3.03 -1.25 -1.46
N ILE A 54 -2.22 -0.90 -0.45
CA ILE A 54 -2.26 -1.55 0.87
C ILE A 54 -3.62 -1.36 1.52
N ALA A 55 -4.13 -0.12 1.56
CA ALA A 55 -5.40 0.20 2.19
C ALA A 55 -6.57 -0.54 1.53
N THR A 56 -6.66 -0.50 0.20
CA THR A 56 -7.74 -1.16 -0.55
C THR A 56 -7.70 -2.68 -0.41
N SER A 57 -6.51 -3.28 -0.47
CA SER A 57 -6.32 -4.72 -0.29
C SER A 57 -6.71 -5.16 1.12
N ALA A 58 -6.24 -4.44 2.14
CA ALA A 58 -6.55 -4.75 3.54
C ALA A 58 -8.04 -4.65 3.86
N ILE A 59 -8.69 -3.58 3.39
CA ILE A 59 -10.13 -3.39 3.56
C ILE A 59 -10.91 -4.51 2.88
N GLY A 60 -10.53 -4.90 1.66
CA GLY A 60 -11.18 -6.00 0.95
C GLY A 60 -11.15 -7.32 1.72
N ILE A 61 -9.99 -7.68 2.28
CA ILE A 61 -9.82 -8.92 3.06
C ILE A 61 -10.58 -8.83 4.39
N ALA A 62 -10.47 -7.70 5.09
CA ALA A 62 -11.17 -7.47 6.36
C ALA A 62 -12.69 -7.48 6.21
N ALA A 63 -13.21 -6.87 5.14
CA ALA A 63 -14.65 -6.84 4.83
C ALA A 63 -15.20 -8.25 4.57
N GLN A 64 -14.45 -9.10 3.85
CA GLN A 64 -14.83 -10.51 3.70
C GLN A 64 -14.87 -11.25 5.04
N GLY A 65 -13.90 -10.97 5.93
CA GLY A 65 -13.87 -11.52 7.28
C GLY A 65 -15.08 -11.11 8.12
N LEU A 66 -15.48 -9.84 8.01
CA LEU A 66 -16.63 -9.28 8.70
C LEU A 66 -17.96 -9.87 8.21
N ARG A 67 -18.09 -10.08 6.90
CA ARG A 67 -19.25 -10.76 6.29
C ARG A 67 -19.41 -12.19 6.77
N GLN A 68 -18.30 -12.94 6.80
CA GLN A 68 -18.32 -14.29 7.36
C GLN A 68 -18.68 -14.29 8.85
N ALA A 69 -18.40 -13.20 9.57
CA ALA A 69 -18.75 -13.01 10.97
C ALA A 69 -20.21 -12.60 11.21
N GLY A 70 -21.00 -12.34 10.16
CA GLY A 70 -22.38 -11.89 10.28
C GLY A 70 -22.52 -10.46 10.80
N LEU A 71 -21.45 -9.66 10.78
CA LEU A 71 -21.48 -8.26 11.24
C LEU A 71 -21.88 -7.28 10.13
N VAL A 72 -21.65 -7.61 8.85
CA VAL A 72 -22.04 -6.84 7.66
C VAL A 72 -22.34 -7.73 6.47
#